data_AF-A0A0F3GKM9-F1
#
_entry.id   AF-A0A0F3GKM9-F1
#
_cell.length_a   1.000
_cell.length_b   1.000
_cell.length_c   1.000
_cell.angle_alpha   90.00
_cell.angle_beta   90.00
_cell.angle_gamma   90.00
#
_symmetry.space_group_name_H-M   'P 1'
#
loop_
_entity.id
_entity.type
_entity.pdbx_description
1 polymer ?
#
loop_
_entity_poly.entity_id
_entity_poly.type
_entity_poly.pdbx_seq_one_letter_code
_entity_poly.pdbx_strand_id
1 'polypeptide(L)'
;MDNLSSHKSKNVEEAINARGAKLIFSPPYSPELSPIEYYWAKMKKYLKKKCAKTRDELDNAIKEACEFIDHSDISGWFRHCGYCI
;
A
#
# COMPACT_ATOMS: atom_id res chain seq x y z
N MET A 1 -0.18 8.26 5.63
CA MET A 1 0.93 8.48 4.68
C MET A 1 2.23 8.45 5.46
N ASP A 2 3.30 7.89 4.89
CA ASP A 2 4.61 7.89 5.55
C ASP A 2 5.23 9.31 5.57
N ASN A 3 6.42 9.42 6.16
CA ASN A 3 7.11 10.67 6.38
C ASN A 3 8.08 11.09 5.26
N LEU A 4 8.04 10.47 4.08
CA LEU A 4 8.88 10.85 2.95
C LEU A 4 8.73 12.35 2.64
N SER A 5 9.84 13.03 2.35
CA SER A 5 9.84 14.50 2.15
C SER A 5 8.90 14.96 1.04
N SER A 6 8.76 14.18 -0.04
CA SER A 6 7.82 14.45 -1.13
C SER A 6 6.35 14.44 -0.67
N HIS A 7 6.01 13.65 0.35
CA HIS A 7 4.66 13.57 0.92
C HIS A 7 4.28 14.79 1.77
N LYS A 8 5.27 15.59 2.19
CA LYS A 8 5.08 16.78 3.04
C LYS A 8 4.98 18.08 2.26
N SER A 9 4.95 18.01 0.93
CA SER A 9 4.82 19.22 0.12
C SER A 9 3.42 19.83 0.27
N LYS A 10 3.36 21.16 0.30
CA LYS A 10 2.10 21.91 0.40
C LYS A 10 1.12 21.54 -0.71
N ASN A 11 1.63 21.36 -1.93
CA ASN A 11 0.83 20.98 -3.09
C ASN A 11 0.14 19.62 -2.90
N VAL A 12 0.80 18.66 -2.25
CA VAL A 12 0.20 17.34 -1.96
C VAL A 12 -0.93 17.49 -0.93
N GLU A 13 -0.71 18.25 0.14
CA GLU A 13 -1.75 18.49 1.15
C GLU A 13 -2.96 19.22 0.56
N GLU A 14 -2.74 20.29 -0.21
CA GLU A 14 -3.80 21.05 -0.88
C GLU A 14 -4.60 20.16 -1.85
N ALA A 15 -3.92 19.33 -2.65
CA ALA A 15 -4.58 18.43 -3.58
C ALA A 15 -5.45 17.37 -2.90
N ILE A 16 -5.00 16.84 -1.75
CA ILE A 16 -5.76 15.86 -0.95
C ILE A 16 -6.98 16.52 -0.32
N ASN A 17 -6.79 17.68 0.31
CA ASN A 17 -7.87 18.42 0.97
C ASN A 17 -8.95 18.88 -0.04
N ALA A 18 -8.55 19.27 -1.26
CA ALA A 18 -9.47 19.63 -2.34
C ALA A 18 -10.40 18.48 -2.77
N ARG A 19 -10.06 17.23 -2.46
CA ARG A 19 -10.90 16.04 -2.68
C ARG A 19 -11.78 15.67 -1.49
N GLY A 20 -11.78 16.48 -0.42
CA GLY A 20 -12.52 16.20 0.82
C GLY A 20 -11.89 15.12 1.70
N ALA A 21 -10.67 14.67 1.38
CA ALA A 21 -9.92 13.73 2.20
C ALA A 21 -9.07 14.46 3.23
N LYS A 22 -8.78 13.80 4.36
CA LYS A 22 -7.87 14.31 5.39
C LYS A 22 -6.51 13.63 5.28
N LEU A 23 -5.45 14.42 5.20
CA LEU A 23 -4.09 13.90 5.26
C LEU A 23 -3.71 13.54 6.70
N ILE A 24 -3.38 12.26 6.92
CA ILE A 24 -2.90 11.74 8.21
C ILE A 24 -1.52 11.14 7.99
N PHE A 25 -0.51 11.65 8.71
CA PHE A 25 0.82 11.08 8.73
C PHE A 25 0.95 10.01 9.82
N SER A 26 1.56 8.89 9.48
CA SER A 26 1.91 7.86 10.46
C SER A 26 3.07 8.34 11.34
N PRO A 27 3.23 7.83 12.57
CA PRO A 27 4.42 8.08 13.37
C PRO A 27 5.70 7.69 12.60
N PRO A 28 6.81 8.44 12.75
CA PRO A 28 8.08 8.09 12.12
C PRO A 28 8.53 6.69 12.50
N TYR A 29 9.07 5.94 11.53
CA TYR A 29 9.59 4.59 11.72
C TYR A 29 8.58 3.56 12.27
N SER A 30 7.28 3.77 12.03
CA SER A 30 6.20 2.84 12.38
C SER A 30 5.57 2.14 11.17
N PRO A 31 6.32 1.30 10.42
CA PRO A 31 5.78 0.57 9.28
C PRO A 31 4.67 -0.44 9.68
N GLU A 32 4.69 -0.95 10.91
CA GLU A 32 3.67 -1.85 11.46
C GLU A 32 2.26 -1.21 11.51
N LEU A 33 2.19 0.12 11.54
CA LEU A 33 0.94 0.87 11.51
C LEU A 33 0.47 1.18 10.08
N SER A 34 1.13 0.66 9.05
CA SER A 34 0.82 0.98 7.65
C SER A 34 0.27 -0.25 6.92
N PRO A 35 -1.04 -0.29 6.60
CA PRO A 35 -1.66 -1.45 5.96
C PRO A 35 -1.04 -1.81 4.59
N ILE A 36 -0.47 -0.83 3.89
CA ILE A 36 0.17 -1.04 2.58
C ILE A 36 1.42 -1.95 2.68
N GLU A 37 2.07 -2.01 3.84
CA GLU A 37 3.23 -2.90 4.05
C GLU A 37 2.82 -4.37 3.96
N TYR A 38 1.63 -4.71 4.48
CA TYR A 38 1.07 -6.05 4.40
C TYR A 38 0.62 -6.40 2.97
N TYR A 39 0.04 -5.43 2.26
CA TYR A 39 -0.24 -5.54 0.83
C TYR A 39 1.03 -5.88 0.04
N TRP A 40 2.11 -5.11 0.24
CA TRP A 40 3.39 -5.36 -0.42
C TRP A 40 4.03 -6.69 -0.01
N ALA A 41 3.89 -7.12 1.24
CA ALA A 41 4.37 -8.42 1.68
C ALA A 41 3.67 -9.56 0.93
N LYS A 42 2.33 -9.52 0.80
CA LYS A 42 1.56 -10.54 0.06
C LYS A 42 1.85 -10.50 -1.44
N MET A 43 1.89 -9.30 -2.05
CA MET A 43 2.31 -9.09 -3.45
C MET A 43 3.69 -9.70 -3.74
N LYS A 44 4.71 -9.31 -2.97
CA LYS A 44 6.09 -9.80 -3.17
C LYS A 44 6.18 -11.31 -3.01
N LYS A 45 5.43 -11.91 -2.08
CA LYS A 45 5.34 -13.37 -1.92
C LYS A 45 4.78 -14.05 -3.17
N TYR A 46 3.77 -13.46 -3.80
CA TYR A 46 3.22 -13.96 -5.07
C TYR A 46 4.23 -13.84 -6.21
N LEU A 47 4.78 -12.65 -6.41
CA LEU A 47 5.75 -12.37 -7.48
C LEU A 47 7.00 -13.24 -7.38
N LYS A 48 7.51 -13.48 -6.15
CA LYS A 48 8.65 -14.36 -5.92
C LYS A 48 8.40 -15.80 -6.38
N LYS A 49 7.15 -16.28 -6.35
CA LYS A 49 6.79 -17.61 -6.87
C LYS A 49 6.72 -17.65 -8.40
N LYS A 50 6.40 -16.53 -9.05
CA LYS A 50 6.28 -16.45 -10.51
C LYS A 50 7.63 -16.43 -11.21
N CYS A 51 8.70 -16.00 -10.53
CA CYS A 51 10.07 -16.05 -11.06
C CYS A 51 10.24 -15.36 -12.43
N ALA A 52 9.46 -14.33 -12.72
CA ALA A 52 9.49 -13.58 -13.97
C ALA A 52 10.91 -13.11 -14.33
N LYS A 53 11.29 -13.29 -15.60
CA LYS A 53 12.60 -12.95 -16.18
C LYS A 53 12.52 -11.81 -17.19
N THR A 54 11.33 -11.48 -17.66
CA THR A 54 11.10 -10.37 -18.58
C THR A 54 10.16 -9.32 -17.97
N ARG A 55 10.12 -8.15 -18.60
CA ARG A 55 9.21 -7.07 -18.20
C ARG A 55 7.75 -7.49 -18.35
N ASP A 56 7.40 -8.08 -19.48
CA ASP A 56 6.03 -8.51 -19.77
C ASP A 56 5.55 -9.59 -18.80
N GLU A 57 6.42 -10.55 -18.46
CA GLU A 57 6.13 -11.55 -17.43
C GLU A 57 5.90 -10.92 -16.06
N LEU A 58 6.71 -9.91 -15.69
CA LEU A 58 6.53 -9.21 -14.42
C LEU A 58 5.22 -8.41 -14.40
N ASP A 59 4.91 -7.68 -15.47
CA ASP A 59 3.69 -6.89 -15.57
C ASP A 59 2.43 -7.79 -15.52
N ASN A 60 2.47 -8.96 -16.17
CA ASN A 60 1.41 -9.96 -16.05
C ASN A 60 1.32 -10.55 -14.64
N ALA A 61 2.45 -10.88 -14.02
CA ALA A 61 2.48 -11.39 -12.64
C ALA A 61 1.96 -10.36 -11.63
N ILE A 62 2.18 -9.07 -11.85
CA ILE A 62 1.63 -7.98 -11.02
C ILE A 62 0.10 -7.94 -11.15
N LYS A 63 -0.45 -8.03 -12.37
CA LYS A 63 -1.90 -8.06 -12.57
C LYS A 63 -2.55 -9.22 -11.82
N GLU A 64 -2.01 -10.43 -11.99
CA GLU A 64 -2.50 -11.61 -11.27
C GLU A 64 -2.35 -11.47 -9.75
N ALA A 65 -1.25 -10.86 -9.27
CA ALA A 65 -1.04 -10.63 -7.83
C ALA A 65 -2.11 -9.69 -7.25
N CYS A 66 -2.53 -8.67 -8.00
CA CYS A 66 -3.62 -7.77 -7.60
C CYS A 66 -4.95 -8.53 -7.49
N GLU A 67 -5.24 -9.47 -8.40
CA GLU A 67 -6.44 -10.30 -8.36
C GLU A 67 -6.43 -11.31 -7.19
N PHE A 68 -5.24 -11.66 -6.68
CA PHE A 68 -5.08 -12.59 -5.55
C PHE A 68 -5.31 -11.93 -4.17
N ILE A 69 -5.44 -10.61 -4.12
CA ILE A 69 -5.69 -9.87 -2.89
C ILE A 69 -7.16 -9.50 -2.85
N ASP A 70 -7.87 -10.00 -1.83
CA ASP A 70 -9.30 -9.79 -1.69
C ASP A 70 -9.64 -8.73 -0.62
N HIS A 71 -10.93 -8.40 -0.53
CA HIS A 71 -11.42 -7.44 0.47
C HIS A 71 -11.18 -7.90 1.91
N SER A 72 -11.20 -9.20 2.19
CA SER A 72 -10.99 -9.73 3.53
C SER A 72 -9.55 -9.55 4.00
N ASP A 73 -8.58 -9.68 3.08
CA ASP A 73 -7.17 -9.35 3.34
C ASP A 73 -7.04 -7.87 3.75
N ILE A 74 -7.60 -6.97 2.92
CA ILE A 74 -7.50 -5.53 3.12
C ILE A 74 -8.12 -5.15 4.46
N SER A 75 -9.36 -5.58 4.72
CA SER A 75 -10.04 -5.32 5.99
C SER A 75 -9.29 -5.92 7.19
N GLY A 76 -8.65 -7.08 7.01
CA GLY A 76 -7.82 -7.71 8.02
C GLY A 76 -6.57 -6.88 8.36
N TRP A 77 -5.86 -6.35 7.37
CA TRP A 77 -4.64 -5.57 7.58
C TRP A 77 -4.90 -4.23 8.25
N PHE A 78 -5.95 -3.51 7.84
CA PHE A 78 -6.34 -2.29 8.52
C PHE A 78 -6.68 -2.54 10.00
N ARG A 79 -7.45 -3.59 10.29
CA ARG A 79 -7.77 -3.99 11.67
C ARG A 79 -6.50 -4.33 12.46
N HIS A 80 -5.57 -5.06 11.83
CA HIS A 80 -4.30 -5.43 12.44
C HIS A 80 -3.43 -4.21 12.77
N CYS A 81 -3.47 -3.17 11.93
CA CYS A 81 -2.80 -1.88 12.19
C CYS A 81 -3.57 -0.98 13.19
N GLY A 82 -4.67 -1.45 13.78
CA GLY A 82 -5.47 -0.70 14.76
C GLY A 82 -6.49 0.26 14.16
N TYR A 83 -6.78 0.18 12.87
CA TYR A 83 -7.83 0.98 12.24
C TYR A 83 -9.19 0.27 12.31
N CYS A 84 -10.20 1.01 12.75
CA CYS A 84 -11.59 0.58 12.64
C CYS A 84 -12.15 1.02 11.29
N ILE A 85 -12.39 0.05 10.40
CA ILE A 85 -13.08 0.22 9.12
C ILE A 85 -14.22 -0.80 9.00
#